data_AF-A0A5C7XM38-F1
#
_entry.id   AF-A0A5C7XM38-F1
#
_cell.length_a   1.000
_cell.length_b   1.000
_cell.length_c   1.000
_cell.angle_alpha   90.00
_cell.angle_beta   90.00
_cell.angle_gamma   90.00
#
_symmetry.space_group_name_H-M   'P 1'
#
loop_
_entity.id
_entity.type
_entity.pdbx_description
1 polymer ?
#
loop_
_entity_poly.entity_id
_entity_poly.type
_entity_poly.pdbx_seq_one_letter_code
_entity_poly.pdbx_strand_id
1 'polypeptide(L)'
;MQRKHILGLAVAAAVMASVGVFAQRGGPAQDEIAEAVSVDLPTGKTQQRLALKASAVAAAKAAKSTDAARAAAPTEEDVYDVDSFKRDVIWLGLTSAFINLSDTCPSDPSNPDELCQVLNPSPSFTSFNFTDTAHITLPPKSAHSLLCYWFSPVLNVNYVNLGAAPAMGRLRYTPTLTIENSVLDDPALIDPTTGAPFGGSFLTSMTASESFQVPLDPGMSITERTRDSAVCMAGFVSKRALIEGYGLTEAQAKEFFKRPTTIRLNVSGQAQNVGFASMVFGLRVVGDER
;
A
#
# COMPACT_ATOMS: atom_id res chain seq x y z
N MET A 1 28.04 -70.88 41.35
CA MET A 1 26.89 -70.76 40.43
C MET A 1 26.63 -69.26 40.22
N GLN A 2 27.30 -68.50 39.35
CA GLN A 2 27.72 -68.63 37.95
C GLN A 2 26.56 -68.53 36.92
N ARG A 3 26.66 -67.49 36.08
CA ARG A 3 25.93 -67.16 34.83
C ARG A 3 24.58 -66.46 34.95
N LYS A 4 24.56 -65.12 35.07
CA LYS A 4 23.63 -64.20 34.37
C LYS A 4 24.19 -62.76 34.27
N HIS A 5 25.37 -62.58 33.67
CA HIS A 5 25.92 -61.23 33.39
C HIS A 5 26.66 -61.18 32.05
N ILE A 6 26.00 -61.50 30.92
CA ILE A 6 26.55 -61.22 29.58
C ILE A 6 25.36 -61.01 28.62
N LEU A 7 24.69 -59.87 28.67
CA LEU A 7 23.74 -59.44 27.62
C LEU A 7 23.36 -57.94 27.67
N GLY A 8 24.11 -57.11 28.40
CA GLY A 8 23.85 -55.68 28.56
C GLY A 8 24.84 -54.74 27.87
N LEU A 9 25.87 -55.27 27.18
CA LEU A 9 27.00 -54.47 26.69
C LEU A 9 27.19 -54.49 25.16
N ALA A 10 26.31 -55.15 24.41
CA ALA A 10 26.40 -55.23 22.94
C ALA A 10 25.46 -54.28 22.17
N VAL A 11 24.52 -53.61 22.84
CA VAL A 11 23.56 -52.69 22.18
C VAL A 11 24.00 -51.22 22.26
N ALA A 12 24.90 -50.86 23.17
CA ALA A 12 25.37 -49.47 23.32
C ALA A 12 26.42 -49.02 22.28
N ALA A 13 27.11 -49.95 21.60
CA ALA A 13 28.11 -49.63 20.59
C ALA A 13 27.54 -49.49 19.15
N ALA A 14 26.32 -49.99 18.90
CA ALA A 14 25.69 -49.92 17.59
C ALA A 14 24.85 -48.65 17.36
N VAL A 15 24.51 -47.91 18.42
CA VAL A 15 23.72 -46.66 18.31
C VAL A 15 24.61 -45.41 18.23
N MET A 16 25.87 -45.47 18.69
CA MET A 16 26.81 -44.34 18.51
C MET A 16 27.57 -44.34 17.18
N ALA A 17 27.49 -45.43 16.41
CA ALA A 17 28.01 -45.47 15.03
C ALA A 17 26.99 -44.98 13.99
N SER A 18 25.70 -44.88 14.32
CA SER A 18 24.67 -44.34 13.43
C SER A 18 24.49 -42.82 13.52
N VAL A 19 25.00 -42.18 14.58
CA VAL A 19 24.99 -40.71 14.72
C VAL A 19 26.22 -40.06 14.05
N GLY A 20 27.32 -40.79 13.87
CA GLY A 20 28.54 -40.30 13.21
C GLY A 20 28.55 -40.37 11.68
N VAL A 21 27.65 -41.14 11.05
CA VAL A 21 27.63 -41.32 9.58
C VAL A 21 26.51 -40.51 8.90
N PHE A 22 25.54 -39.98 9.66
CA PHE A 22 24.52 -39.06 9.12
C PHE A 22 24.93 -37.58 9.16
N ALA A 23 26.07 -37.25 9.78
CA ALA A 23 26.62 -35.88 9.83
C ALA A 23 27.68 -35.58 8.74
N GLN A 24 27.98 -36.53 7.85
CA GLN A 24 29.01 -36.38 6.80
C GLN A 24 28.56 -36.75 5.37
N ARG A 25 27.26 -36.94 5.14
CA ARG A 25 26.71 -37.02 3.78
C ARG A 25 25.80 -35.84 3.54
N GLY A 26 26.37 -34.83 2.87
CA GLY A 26 25.68 -33.86 2.03
C GLY A 26 24.40 -33.29 2.59
N GLY A 27 24.50 -32.12 3.24
CA GLY A 27 23.38 -31.18 3.16
C GLY A 27 22.99 -31.01 1.68
N PRO A 28 21.69 -30.80 1.38
CA PRO A 28 21.27 -30.54 0.01
C PRO A 28 22.17 -29.45 -0.56
N ALA A 29 22.72 -29.70 -1.74
CA ALA A 29 23.47 -28.69 -2.47
C ALA A 29 22.62 -27.40 -2.48
N GLN A 30 23.26 -26.23 -2.40
CA GLN A 30 22.58 -24.94 -2.47
C GLN A 30 21.71 -24.74 -3.74
N ASP A 31 21.70 -25.71 -4.66
CA ASP A 31 20.84 -25.77 -5.84
C ASP A 31 19.46 -26.44 -5.60
N GLU A 32 19.16 -26.98 -4.41
CA GLU A 32 17.88 -27.67 -4.12
C GLU A 32 16.97 -26.94 -3.11
N ILE A 33 17.23 -25.67 -2.83
CA ILE A 33 16.16 -24.78 -2.36
C ILE A 33 15.32 -24.49 -3.60
N ALA A 34 14.26 -25.27 -3.80
CA ALA A 34 13.19 -24.90 -4.72
C ALA A 34 12.57 -23.59 -4.23
N GLU A 35 13.22 -22.48 -4.57
CA GLU A 35 12.67 -21.15 -4.49
C GLU A 35 11.35 -21.21 -5.25
N ALA A 36 10.24 -20.86 -4.59
CA ALA A 36 8.94 -20.77 -5.24
C ALA A 36 9.00 -19.60 -6.22
N VAL A 37 9.60 -19.84 -7.39
CA VAL A 37 9.70 -18.87 -8.47
C VAL A 37 8.32 -18.75 -9.09
N SER A 38 7.74 -17.54 -9.05
CA SER A 38 6.48 -17.23 -9.71
C SER A 38 6.50 -17.72 -11.16
N VAL A 39 5.38 -18.27 -11.63
CA VAL A 39 5.21 -18.81 -13.00
C VAL A 39 5.48 -17.75 -14.08
N ASP A 40 5.49 -16.48 -13.70
CA ASP A 40 5.69 -15.30 -14.55
C ASP A 40 7.17 -14.87 -14.69
N LEU A 41 8.10 -15.51 -13.97
CA LEU A 41 9.53 -15.19 -14.05
C LEU A 41 10.23 -16.12 -15.05
N PRO A 42 10.85 -15.60 -16.13
CA PRO A 42 11.59 -16.45 -17.06
C PRO A 42 12.80 -17.08 -16.33
N THR A 43 12.75 -18.40 -16.14
CA THR A 43 13.67 -19.16 -15.27
C THR A 43 15.04 -19.43 -15.89
N GLY A 44 15.30 -18.98 -17.12
CA GLY A 44 16.58 -19.22 -17.81
C GLY A 44 17.11 -18.01 -18.58
N LYS A 45 18.45 -17.86 -18.61
CA LYS A 45 19.16 -16.84 -19.41
C LYS A 45 18.79 -16.87 -20.89
N THR A 46 18.45 -18.04 -21.42
CA THR A 46 17.99 -18.22 -22.81
C THR A 46 16.57 -17.69 -23.02
N GLN A 47 15.66 -17.92 -22.07
CA GLN A 47 14.30 -17.35 -22.09
C GLN A 47 14.31 -15.84 -21.89
N GLN A 48 15.17 -15.30 -21.00
CA GLN A 48 15.38 -13.86 -20.87
C GLN A 48 15.88 -13.24 -22.18
N ARG A 49 16.86 -13.87 -22.85
CA ARG A 49 17.34 -13.40 -24.15
C ARG A 49 16.27 -13.49 -25.25
N LEU A 50 15.42 -14.50 -25.23
CA LEU A 50 14.30 -14.64 -26.15
C LEU A 50 13.22 -13.58 -25.88
N ALA A 51 12.90 -13.31 -24.61
CA ALA A 51 11.97 -12.25 -24.22
C ALA A 51 12.47 -10.86 -24.64
N LEU A 52 13.76 -10.57 -24.43
CA LEU A 52 14.41 -9.33 -24.88
C LEU A 52 14.45 -9.20 -26.41
N LYS A 53 14.63 -10.32 -27.14
CA LYS A 53 14.55 -10.32 -28.60
C LYS A 53 13.12 -10.15 -29.10
N ALA A 54 12.14 -10.76 -28.43
CA ALA A 54 10.73 -10.61 -28.76
C ALA A 54 10.25 -9.17 -28.53
N SER A 55 10.68 -8.52 -27.44
CA SER A 55 10.38 -7.11 -27.20
C SER A 55 11.08 -6.18 -28.19
N ALA A 56 12.34 -6.47 -28.57
CA ALA A 56 13.04 -5.72 -29.61
C ALA A 56 12.39 -5.87 -31.00
N VAL A 57 11.88 -7.06 -31.35
CA VAL A 57 11.14 -7.29 -32.60
C VAL A 57 9.78 -6.62 -32.56
N ALA A 58 9.08 -6.62 -31.42
CA ALA A 58 7.83 -5.87 -31.24
C ALA A 58 8.05 -4.35 -31.37
N ALA A 59 9.11 -3.81 -30.76
CA ALA A 59 9.52 -2.42 -30.89
C ALA A 59 9.90 -2.05 -32.34
N ALA A 60 10.63 -2.92 -33.04
CA ALA A 60 10.98 -2.73 -34.45
C ALA A 60 9.76 -2.82 -35.40
N LYS A 61 8.72 -3.58 -35.01
CA LYS A 61 7.46 -3.68 -35.77
C LYS A 61 6.56 -2.47 -35.52
N ALA A 62 6.56 -1.93 -34.29
CA ALA A 62 5.92 -0.66 -33.96
C ALA A 62 6.61 0.53 -34.67
N ALA A 63 7.94 0.50 -34.80
CA ALA A 63 8.70 1.53 -35.53
C ALA A 63 8.49 1.50 -37.06
N LYS A 64 7.93 0.40 -37.62
CA LYS A 64 7.69 0.25 -39.07
C LYS A 64 6.26 0.55 -39.52
N SER A 65 5.35 0.93 -38.62
CA SER A 65 3.99 1.36 -38.98
C SER A 65 3.87 2.89 -39.20
N THR A 66 4.84 3.49 -39.88
CA THR A 66 4.91 4.95 -40.10
C THR A 66 4.13 5.43 -41.33
N ASP A 67 3.11 4.70 -41.78
CA ASP A 67 2.19 5.11 -42.85
C ASP A 67 0.71 4.96 -42.45
N ALA A 68 0.40 5.14 -41.17
CA ALA A 68 -0.95 5.49 -40.77
C ALA A 68 -1.12 6.99 -41.01
N ALA A 69 -2.09 7.34 -41.87
CA ALA A 69 -2.63 8.69 -42.00
C ALA A 69 -2.64 9.36 -40.61
N ARG A 70 -2.05 10.55 -40.50
CA ARG A 70 -1.85 11.27 -39.23
C ARG A 70 -3.19 11.37 -38.51
N ALA A 71 -3.46 10.41 -37.63
CA ALA A 71 -4.69 10.35 -36.88
C ALA A 71 -4.81 11.67 -36.12
N ALA A 72 -6.02 12.24 -36.08
CA ALA A 72 -6.27 13.41 -35.27
C ALA A 72 -5.75 13.16 -33.85
N ALA A 73 -5.17 14.19 -33.22
CA ALA A 73 -4.84 14.09 -31.81
C ALA A 73 -6.14 13.74 -31.05
N PRO A 74 -6.10 12.83 -30.07
CA PRO A 74 -7.29 12.47 -29.32
C PRO A 74 -7.87 13.70 -28.64
N THR A 75 -9.20 13.79 -28.64
CA THR A 75 -9.92 14.85 -27.93
C THR A 75 -10.19 14.44 -26.49
N GLU A 76 -10.70 15.37 -25.69
CA GLU A 76 -11.14 15.06 -24.32
C GLU A 76 -12.27 14.03 -24.30
N GLU A 77 -13.14 14.03 -25.31
CA GLU A 77 -14.20 13.03 -25.45
C GLU A 77 -13.66 11.63 -25.74
N ASP A 78 -12.48 11.52 -26.37
CA ASP A 78 -11.87 10.24 -26.72
C ASP A 78 -11.21 9.56 -25.52
N VAL A 79 -10.51 10.32 -24.66
CA VAL A 79 -9.61 9.76 -23.63
C VAL A 79 -9.78 10.36 -22.24
N TYR A 80 -10.71 11.32 -22.07
CA TYR A 80 -11.03 12.05 -20.84
C TYR A 80 -9.92 12.94 -20.27
N ASP A 81 -8.67 12.48 -20.26
CA ASP A 81 -7.46 13.22 -19.86
C ASP A 81 -6.43 13.21 -21.01
N VAL A 82 -6.52 14.23 -21.87
CA VAL A 82 -5.62 14.38 -23.03
C VAL A 82 -4.20 14.74 -22.60
N ASP A 83 -4.04 15.44 -21.46
CA ASP A 83 -2.74 15.94 -21.02
C ASP A 83 -1.79 14.81 -20.57
N SER A 84 -2.34 13.72 -20.01
CA SER A 84 -1.59 12.51 -19.62
C SER A 84 -1.50 11.44 -20.71
N PHE A 85 -2.30 11.55 -21.78
CA PHE A 85 -2.34 10.54 -22.84
C PHE A 85 -0.96 10.33 -23.51
N LYS A 86 -0.56 9.06 -23.67
CA LYS A 86 0.76 8.62 -24.19
C LYS A 86 1.98 9.01 -23.33
N ARG A 87 1.79 9.53 -22.13
CA ARG A 87 2.88 9.72 -21.17
C ARG A 87 3.09 8.45 -20.35
N ASP A 88 4.34 8.16 -20.05
CA ASP A 88 4.67 7.03 -19.19
C ASP A 88 4.30 7.33 -17.74
N VAL A 89 3.93 6.29 -16.99
CA VAL A 89 3.72 6.39 -15.54
C VAL A 89 5.07 6.29 -14.84
N ILE A 90 5.40 7.30 -14.03
CA ILE A 90 6.64 7.36 -13.26
C ILE A 90 6.37 7.27 -11.75
N TRP A 91 7.27 6.60 -11.04
CA TRP A 91 7.22 6.48 -9.59
C TRP A 91 7.86 7.71 -8.94
N LEU A 92 7.08 8.42 -8.12
CA LEU A 92 7.50 9.70 -7.52
C LEU A 92 7.97 9.54 -6.08
N GLY A 93 7.48 8.51 -5.39
CA GLY A 93 8.03 8.10 -4.10
C GLY A 93 7.11 7.18 -3.32
N LEU A 94 7.53 6.88 -2.08
CA LEU A 94 6.87 5.98 -1.16
C LEU A 94 6.97 6.56 0.25
N THR A 95 5.88 6.49 0.99
CA THR A 95 5.84 6.75 2.43
C THR A 95 4.97 5.68 3.10
N SER A 96 5.03 5.57 4.43
CA SER A 96 4.26 4.56 5.16
C SER A 96 3.81 5.07 6.52
N ALA A 97 2.57 4.75 6.88
CA ALA A 97 2.02 5.00 8.20
C ALA A 97 1.89 3.70 8.98
N PHE A 98 2.16 3.76 10.28
CA PHE A 98 2.05 2.64 11.21
C PHE A 98 1.07 3.05 12.31
N ILE A 99 -0.08 2.39 12.38
CA ILE A 99 -1.16 2.74 13.32
C ILE A 99 -1.56 1.50 14.09
N ASN A 100 -1.53 1.59 15.41
CA ASN A 100 -1.98 0.53 16.30
C ASN A 100 -3.21 0.97 17.12
N LEU A 101 -4.21 0.10 17.20
CA LEU A 101 -5.32 0.21 18.15
C LEU A 101 -5.12 -0.87 19.20
N SER A 102 -5.00 -0.51 20.47
CA SER A 102 -4.68 -1.44 21.56
C SER A 102 -5.38 -1.03 22.86
N ASP A 103 -5.35 -1.88 23.88
CA ASP A 103 -5.85 -1.56 25.23
C ASP A 103 -5.03 -0.47 25.93
N THR A 104 -3.78 -0.30 25.50
CA THR A 104 -2.78 0.61 26.01
C THR A 104 -1.95 1.16 24.87
N CYS A 105 -1.55 2.43 24.98
CA CYS A 105 -0.60 3.02 24.05
C CYS A 105 0.75 3.19 24.75
N PRO A 106 1.85 2.68 24.17
CA PRO A 106 3.17 2.81 24.76
C PRO A 106 3.59 4.27 24.84
N SER A 107 4.17 4.67 25.97
CA SER A 107 4.78 6.01 26.12
C SER A 107 6.11 6.14 25.40
N ASP A 108 6.75 5.01 25.07
CA ASP A 108 8.02 4.90 24.36
C ASP A 108 7.89 3.77 23.30
N PRO A 109 7.26 4.05 22.15
CA PRO A 109 7.06 3.04 21.12
C PRO A 109 8.40 2.64 20.49
N SER A 110 8.52 1.35 20.14
CA SER A 110 9.74 0.84 19.47
C SER A 110 9.98 1.49 18.10
N ASN A 111 8.92 2.01 17.47
CA ASN A 111 8.98 2.86 16.29
C ASN A 111 8.46 4.26 16.66
N PRO A 112 9.27 5.32 16.58
CA PRO A 112 8.85 6.68 16.93
C PRO A 112 7.74 7.22 16.00
N ASP A 113 7.60 6.66 14.79
CA ASP A 113 6.55 7.04 13.82
C ASP A 113 5.24 6.25 14.03
N GLU A 114 5.19 5.38 15.05
CA GLU A 114 4.00 4.61 15.37
C GLU A 114 2.96 5.47 16.07
N LEU A 115 1.77 5.51 15.46
CA LEU A 115 0.61 6.16 16.03
C LEU A 115 -0.24 5.14 16.78
N CYS A 116 -0.81 5.55 17.90
CA CYS A 116 -1.62 4.66 18.72
C CYS A 116 -2.93 5.31 19.18
N GLN A 117 -3.99 4.50 19.21
CA GLN A 117 -5.26 4.84 19.84
C GLN A 117 -5.66 3.76 20.85
N VAL A 118 -6.00 4.18 22.07
CA VAL A 118 -6.56 3.29 23.08
C VAL A 118 -7.98 2.89 22.70
N LEU A 119 -8.24 1.59 22.74
CA LEU A 119 -9.55 0.98 22.50
C LEU A 119 -10.46 1.20 23.70
N ASN A 120 -11.67 1.68 23.43
CA ASN A 120 -12.75 1.70 24.39
C ASN A 120 -13.16 0.26 24.74
N PRO A 121 -13.56 0.00 26.01
CA PRO A 121 -14.04 -1.31 26.40
C PRO A 121 -15.20 -1.78 25.53
N SER A 122 -15.09 -3.02 25.04
CA SER A 122 -16.16 -3.70 24.32
C SER A 122 -17.47 -3.68 25.16
N PRO A 123 -18.64 -3.35 24.57
CA PRO A 123 -18.90 -3.23 23.13
C PRO A 123 -18.90 -1.79 22.60
N SER A 124 -18.32 -0.81 23.31
CA SER A 124 -18.31 0.57 22.85
C SER A 124 -17.46 0.76 21.59
N PHE A 125 -17.85 1.72 20.75
CA PHE A 125 -17.04 2.13 19.61
C PHE A 125 -15.82 2.93 20.07
N THR A 126 -14.69 2.69 19.42
CA THR A 126 -13.49 3.53 19.49
C THR A 126 -13.38 4.28 18.18
N SER A 127 -13.59 5.60 18.19
CA SER A 127 -13.32 6.44 17.03
C SER A 127 -11.85 6.86 17.04
N PHE A 128 -11.23 6.93 15.87
CA PHE A 128 -9.86 7.43 15.71
C PHE A 128 -9.79 8.39 14.54
N ASN A 129 -8.89 9.37 14.65
CA ASN A 129 -8.60 10.32 13.60
C ASN A 129 -7.14 10.73 13.69
N PHE A 130 -6.33 10.27 12.76
CA PHE A 130 -4.92 10.60 12.66
C PHE A 130 -4.69 11.45 11.42
N THR A 131 -4.08 12.61 11.62
CA THR A 131 -3.69 13.54 10.56
C THR A 131 -2.19 13.46 10.34
N ASP A 132 -1.73 13.62 9.10
CA ASP A 132 -0.30 13.59 8.75
C ASP A 132 0.42 12.32 9.25
N THR A 133 -0.22 11.17 9.06
CA THR A 133 0.29 9.85 9.46
C THR A 133 1.55 9.44 8.71
N ALA A 134 1.72 9.99 7.51
CA ALA A 134 2.87 9.84 6.64
C ALA A 134 2.80 10.94 5.59
N HIS A 135 3.94 11.46 5.14
CA HIS A 135 3.95 12.46 4.08
C HIS A 135 5.10 12.26 3.09
N ILE A 136 4.96 12.91 1.94
CA ILE A 136 6.00 13.05 0.92
C ILE A 136 5.94 14.45 0.33
N THR A 137 7.10 15.10 0.19
CA THR A 137 7.22 16.36 -0.54
C THR A 137 7.84 16.08 -1.90
N LEU A 138 7.03 16.28 -2.94
CA LEU A 138 7.46 16.17 -4.32
C LEU A 138 8.21 17.45 -4.73
N PRO A 139 9.39 17.35 -5.35
CA PRO A 139 10.07 18.48 -5.94
C PRO A 139 9.23 19.16 -7.05
N PRO A 140 9.57 20.41 -7.42
CA PRO A 140 9.02 21.05 -8.62
C PRO A 140 9.10 20.15 -9.85
N LYS A 141 8.05 20.17 -10.69
CA LYS A 141 8.03 19.46 -11.99
C LYS A 141 8.21 17.94 -11.86
N SER A 142 7.66 17.37 -10.79
CA SER A 142 7.68 15.91 -10.57
C SER A 142 6.71 15.16 -11.51
N ALA A 143 5.65 15.81 -11.99
CA ALA A 143 4.69 15.26 -12.95
C ALA A 143 4.27 16.33 -13.97
N HIS A 144 3.73 15.93 -15.12
CA HIS A 144 3.26 16.87 -16.14
C HIS A 144 1.87 17.43 -15.81
N SER A 145 0.91 16.55 -15.52
CA SER A 145 -0.50 16.92 -15.37
C SER A 145 -1.32 16.02 -14.45
N LEU A 146 -0.76 14.91 -13.96
CA LEU A 146 -1.50 13.93 -13.17
C LEU A 146 -0.65 13.38 -12.02
N LEU A 147 -1.23 13.33 -10.83
CA LEU A 147 -0.72 12.56 -9.69
C LEU A 147 -1.77 11.51 -9.28
N CYS A 148 -1.30 10.29 -9.09
CA CYS A 148 -2.10 9.16 -8.67
C CYS A 148 -1.43 8.43 -7.50
N TYR A 149 -2.21 7.73 -6.68
CA TYR A 149 -1.68 6.88 -5.62
C TYR A 149 -1.79 5.41 -5.99
N TRP A 150 -0.87 4.64 -5.43
CA TRP A 150 -1.01 3.21 -5.23
C TRP A 150 -0.91 2.97 -3.73
N PHE A 151 -2.05 2.63 -3.14
CA PHE A 151 -2.23 2.51 -1.70
C PHE A 151 -2.34 1.05 -1.31
N SER A 152 -1.49 0.59 -0.40
CA SER A 152 -1.36 -0.82 -0.01
C SER A 152 -1.56 -0.99 1.50
N PRO A 153 -2.81 -1.12 1.97
CA PRO A 153 -3.11 -1.44 3.35
C PRO A 153 -2.72 -2.89 3.68
N VAL A 154 -2.07 -3.06 4.83
CA VAL A 154 -1.82 -4.35 5.48
C VAL A 154 -2.38 -4.25 6.87
N LEU A 155 -3.43 -5.03 7.14
CA LEU A 155 -4.15 -5.01 8.41
C LEU A 155 -3.96 -6.35 9.10
N ASN A 156 -3.76 -6.32 10.41
CA ASN A 156 -3.82 -7.48 11.29
C ASN A 156 -4.73 -7.12 12.47
N VAL A 157 -5.92 -7.72 12.52
CA VAL A 157 -6.98 -7.33 13.44
C VAL A 157 -7.42 -8.53 14.24
N ASN A 158 -7.45 -8.39 15.55
CA ASN A 158 -8.06 -9.36 16.44
C ASN A 158 -9.44 -8.85 16.87
N TYR A 159 -10.48 -9.52 16.41
CA TYR A 159 -11.85 -9.29 16.84
C TYR A 159 -12.15 -10.17 18.06
N VAL A 160 -12.82 -9.61 19.06
CA VAL A 160 -13.14 -10.28 20.33
C VAL A 160 -14.56 -9.97 20.77
N ASN A 161 -15.28 -11.00 21.23
CA ASN A 161 -16.55 -10.84 21.92
C ASN A 161 -16.43 -11.46 23.32
N LEU A 162 -16.17 -10.61 24.33
CA LEU A 162 -16.11 -11.02 25.73
C LEU A 162 -17.49 -11.05 26.41
N GLY A 163 -18.56 -10.72 25.68
CA GLY A 163 -19.92 -10.69 26.18
C GLY A 163 -20.60 -12.06 26.20
N ALA A 164 -21.79 -12.11 26.81
CA ALA A 164 -22.60 -13.32 26.91
C ALA A 164 -23.58 -13.52 25.73
N ALA A 165 -23.65 -12.56 24.80
CA ALA A 165 -24.53 -12.60 23.63
C ALA A 165 -23.71 -12.45 22.34
N PRO A 166 -24.18 -12.99 21.20
CA PRO A 166 -23.55 -12.76 19.90
C PRO A 166 -23.39 -11.28 19.59
N ALA A 167 -22.27 -10.92 18.96
CA ALA A 167 -21.92 -9.55 18.62
C ALA A 167 -21.25 -9.47 17.25
N MET A 168 -21.01 -8.24 16.77
CA MET A 168 -20.28 -7.98 15.52
C MET A 168 -18.96 -7.30 15.82
N GLY A 169 -17.84 -7.94 15.46
CA GLY A 169 -16.56 -7.28 15.27
C GLY A 169 -16.65 -6.28 14.12
N ARG A 170 -16.19 -5.04 14.32
CA ARG A 170 -16.19 -4.01 13.28
C ARG A 170 -14.88 -3.26 13.25
N LEU A 171 -14.34 -3.09 12.06
CA LEU A 171 -13.29 -2.12 11.78
C LEU A 171 -13.65 -1.38 10.50
N ARG A 172 -13.63 -0.05 10.55
CA ARG A 172 -13.75 0.80 9.37
C ARG A 172 -12.61 1.80 9.38
N TYR A 173 -12.00 2.02 8.22
CA TYR A 173 -11.08 3.14 8.02
C TYR A 173 -11.37 3.86 6.70
N THR A 174 -11.07 5.15 6.70
CA THR A 174 -11.28 6.09 5.62
C THR A 174 -9.98 6.88 5.46
N PRO A 175 -9.12 6.54 4.48
CA PRO A 175 -7.93 7.31 4.21
C PRO A 175 -8.26 8.53 3.34
N THR A 176 -7.58 9.64 3.59
CA THR A 176 -7.66 10.88 2.79
C THR A 176 -6.28 11.47 2.61
N LEU A 177 -6.12 12.33 1.61
CA LEU A 177 -4.86 13.04 1.36
C LEU A 177 -5.07 14.55 1.54
N THR A 178 -4.21 15.20 2.31
CA THR A 178 -4.07 16.66 2.31
C THR A 178 -2.98 17.02 1.31
N ILE A 179 -3.33 17.88 0.35
CA ILE A 179 -2.42 18.33 -0.70
C ILE A 179 -2.04 19.78 -0.42
N GLU A 180 -0.77 20.04 -0.17
CA GLU A 180 -0.24 21.38 0.10
C GLU A 180 0.58 21.86 -1.10
N ASN A 181 0.28 23.08 -1.58
CA ASN A 181 0.98 23.70 -2.69
C ASN A 181 0.84 25.22 -2.61
N SER A 182 1.94 25.95 -2.79
CA SER A 182 1.95 27.42 -2.65
C SER A 182 1.07 28.17 -3.66
N VAL A 183 0.66 27.53 -4.76
CA VAL A 183 -0.32 28.13 -5.69
C VAL A 183 -1.68 28.33 -5.01
N LEU A 184 -2.00 27.50 -4.02
CA LEU A 184 -3.25 27.55 -3.27
C LEU A 184 -3.24 28.60 -2.15
N ASP A 185 -2.13 29.32 -1.95
CA ASP A 185 -2.03 30.41 -0.97
C ASP A 185 -2.73 31.71 -1.44
N ASP A 186 -3.15 31.78 -2.70
CA ASP A 186 -3.86 32.94 -3.24
C ASP A 186 -5.23 33.09 -2.55
N PRO A 187 -5.47 34.17 -1.77
CA PRO A 187 -6.74 34.37 -1.06
C PRO A 187 -7.94 34.56 -2.02
N ALA A 188 -7.70 34.82 -3.30
CA ALA A 188 -8.76 34.88 -4.32
C ALA A 188 -9.19 33.49 -4.82
N LEU A 189 -8.41 32.43 -4.58
CA LEU A 189 -8.79 31.06 -4.89
C LEU A 189 -9.66 30.49 -3.78
N ILE A 190 -10.96 30.39 -4.07
CA ILE A 190 -11.97 29.91 -3.13
C ILE A 190 -12.20 28.41 -3.32
N ASP A 191 -12.12 27.66 -2.23
CA ASP A 191 -12.50 26.26 -2.21
C ASP A 191 -14.02 26.14 -2.38
N PRO A 192 -14.51 25.50 -3.46
CA PRO A 192 -15.94 25.39 -3.74
C PRO A 192 -16.70 24.54 -2.70
N THR A 193 -15.99 23.73 -1.91
CA THR A 193 -16.58 22.86 -0.89
C THR A 193 -16.86 23.63 0.40
N THR A 194 -15.99 24.56 0.77
CA THR A 194 -16.08 25.29 2.05
C THR A 194 -16.56 26.73 1.90
N GLY A 195 -16.42 27.32 0.70
CA GLY A 195 -16.70 28.73 0.45
C GLY A 195 -15.64 29.69 1.03
N ALA A 196 -14.51 29.16 1.52
CA ALA A 196 -13.39 29.91 2.05
C ALA A 196 -12.16 29.78 1.13
N PRO A 197 -11.15 30.66 1.25
CA PRO A 197 -9.89 30.47 0.52
C PRO A 197 -9.23 29.13 0.84
N PHE A 198 -8.54 28.52 -0.14
CA PHE A 198 -7.84 27.24 0.07
C PHE A 198 -6.77 27.31 1.18
N GLY A 199 -6.14 28.47 1.37
CA GLY A 199 -5.15 28.65 2.44
C GLY A 199 -3.94 27.71 2.30
N GLY A 200 -3.50 27.46 1.06
CA GLY A 200 -2.31 26.66 0.77
C GLY A 200 -2.55 25.16 0.62
N SER A 201 -3.78 24.68 0.84
CA SER A 201 -4.06 23.24 0.76
C SER A 201 -5.50 22.90 0.39
N PHE A 202 -5.73 21.64 -0.01
CA PHE A 202 -7.07 21.05 -0.03
C PHE A 202 -7.03 19.58 0.40
N LEU A 203 -8.19 19.07 0.81
CA LEU A 203 -8.39 17.66 1.15
C LEU A 203 -8.99 16.91 -0.03
N THR A 204 -8.46 15.74 -0.34
CA THR A 204 -9.02 14.82 -1.34
C THR A 204 -9.26 13.44 -0.74
N SER A 205 -10.36 12.81 -1.13
CA SER A 205 -10.73 11.49 -0.65
C SER A 205 -10.01 10.39 -1.42
N MET A 206 -9.84 9.23 -0.78
CA MET A 206 -9.33 8.04 -1.44
C MET A 206 -10.44 7.01 -1.57
N THR A 207 -10.46 6.26 -2.67
CA THR A 207 -11.40 5.15 -2.90
C THR A 207 -11.05 3.91 -2.08
N ALA A 208 -9.93 3.94 -1.35
CA ALA A 208 -9.42 2.85 -0.54
C ALA A 208 -10.05 2.75 0.87
N SER A 209 -11.28 3.24 1.04
CA SER A 209 -12.00 3.16 2.32
C SER A 209 -12.62 1.77 2.48
N GLU A 210 -12.42 1.14 3.63
CA GLU A 210 -12.87 -0.24 3.88
C GLU A 210 -13.72 -0.34 5.14
N SER A 211 -14.61 -1.34 5.16
CA SER A 211 -15.47 -1.67 6.29
C SER A 211 -15.58 -3.18 6.49
N PHE A 212 -14.90 -3.69 7.50
CA PHE A 212 -14.93 -5.10 7.91
C PHE A 212 -15.97 -5.34 8.99
N GLN A 213 -16.70 -6.45 8.85
CA GLN A 213 -17.70 -6.88 9.83
C GLN A 213 -17.61 -8.40 10.00
N VAL A 214 -17.36 -8.85 11.23
CA VAL A 214 -17.18 -10.27 11.57
C VAL A 214 -18.20 -10.67 12.64
N PRO A 215 -19.10 -11.63 12.38
CA PRO A 215 -19.98 -12.15 13.42
C PRO A 215 -19.17 -12.96 14.45
N LEU A 216 -19.43 -12.71 15.74
CA LEU A 216 -18.72 -13.32 16.86
C LEU A 216 -19.71 -13.91 17.86
N ASP A 217 -19.62 -15.21 18.10
CA ASP A 217 -20.32 -15.84 19.21
C ASP A 217 -19.76 -15.40 20.58
N PRO A 218 -20.51 -15.59 21.68
CA PRO A 218 -20.00 -15.30 23.02
C PRO A 218 -18.66 -15.99 23.33
N GLY A 219 -17.70 -15.24 23.86
CA GLY A 219 -16.36 -15.74 24.22
C GLY A 219 -15.42 -15.97 23.03
N MET A 220 -15.82 -15.61 21.81
CA MET A 220 -15.03 -15.84 20.61
C MET A 220 -13.94 -14.78 20.42
N SER A 221 -12.79 -15.21 19.90
CA SER A 221 -11.71 -14.36 19.39
C SER A 221 -11.25 -14.87 18.03
N ILE A 222 -11.17 -13.97 17.04
CA ILE A 222 -10.73 -14.27 15.67
C ILE A 222 -9.65 -13.26 15.30
N THR A 223 -8.55 -13.74 14.72
CA THR A 223 -7.53 -12.86 14.13
C THR A 223 -7.59 -12.95 12.62
N GLU A 224 -7.72 -11.81 11.96
CA GLU A 224 -7.75 -11.69 10.51
C GLU A 224 -6.59 -10.84 10.03
N ARG A 225 -5.97 -11.28 8.92
CA ARG A 225 -4.95 -10.50 8.23
C ARG A 225 -5.42 -10.21 6.82
N THR A 226 -5.61 -8.93 6.53
CA THR A 226 -6.05 -8.45 5.21
C THR A 226 -4.91 -7.72 4.53
N ARG A 227 -4.76 -7.98 3.23
CA ARG A 227 -3.83 -7.26 2.36
C ARG A 227 -4.56 -6.95 1.09
N ASP A 228 -4.63 -5.68 0.77
CA ASP A 228 -5.19 -5.23 -0.50
C ASP A 228 -4.33 -4.11 -1.09
N SER A 229 -4.60 -3.74 -2.33
CA SER A 229 -4.04 -2.55 -2.93
C SER A 229 -5.06 -1.85 -3.81
N ALA A 230 -5.31 -0.59 -3.49
CA ALA A 230 -6.17 0.30 -4.27
C ALA A 230 -5.29 1.26 -5.07
N VAL A 231 -5.55 1.32 -6.38
CA VAL A 231 -4.96 2.31 -7.28
C VAL A 231 -6.00 3.39 -7.53
N CYS A 232 -5.57 4.65 -7.58
CA CYS A 232 -6.49 5.74 -7.81
C CYS A 232 -7.18 5.61 -9.20
N MET A 233 -8.44 6.02 -9.31
CA MET A 233 -9.22 5.87 -10.55
C MET A 233 -8.97 6.99 -11.56
N ALA A 234 -8.82 8.24 -11.11
CA ALA A 234 -8.78 9.43 -11.97
C ALA A 234 -7.68 10.44 -11.58
N GLY A 235 -6.65 9.98 -10.87
CA GLY A 235 -5.73 10.86 -10.14
C GLY A 235 -6.36 11.36 -8.84
N PHE A 236 -5.54 11.62 -7.83
CA PHE A 236 -5.97 12.42 -6.68
C PHE A 236 -5.70 13.92 -6.91
N VAL A 237 -4.85 14.24 -7.90
CA VAL A 237 -4.67 15.57 -8.51
C VAL A 237 -4.55 15.39 -10.01
N SER A 238 -5.34 16.11 -10.79
CA SER A 238 -5.13 16.26 -12.24
C SER A 238 -5.29 17.72 -12.64
N LYS A 239 -4.63 18.14 -13.71
CA LYS A 239 -4.79 19.51 -14.25
C LYS A 239 -6.25 19.84 -14.52
N ARG A 240 -7.00 18.88 -15.08
CA ARG A 240 -8.44 18.98 -15.29
C ARG A 240 -9.21 19.18 -13.99
N ALA A 241 -8.97 18.34 -12.97
CA ALA A 241 -9.64 18.45 -11.68
C ALA A 241 -9.35 19.79 -10.98
N LEU A 242 -8.11 20.30 -11.10
CA LEU A 242 -7.74 21.63 -10.61
C LEU A 242 -8.57 22.74 -11.27
N ILE A 243 -8.82 22.64 -12.58
CA ILE A 243 -9.57 23.66 -13.32
C ILE A 243 -11.08 23.51 -13.10
N GLU A 244 -11.63 22.34 -13.40
CA GLU A 244 -13.08 22.10 -13.41
C GLU A 244 -13.65 21.90 -12.00
N GLY A 245 -12.90 21.20 -11.14
CA GLY A 245 -13.35 20.85 -9.79
C GLY A 245 -13.02 21.92 -8.76
N TYR A 246 -11.85 22.54 -8.86
CA TYR A 246 -11.34 23.51 -7.88
C TYR A 246 -11.32 24.96 -8.39
N GLY A 247 -11.71 25.21 -9.64
CA GLY A 247 -11.87 26.57 -10.19
C GLY A 247 -10.57 27.30 -10.50
N LEU A 248 -9.43 26.61 -10.58
CA LEU A 248 -8.17 27.23 -10.95
C LEU A 248 -8.18 27.62 -12.44
N THR A 249 -7.51 28.71 -12.77
CA THR A 249 -7.21 29.03 -14.18
C THR A 249 -6.20 28.04 -14.76
N GLU A 250 -6.15 27.92 -16.09
CA GLU A 250 -5.17 27.06 -16.76
C GLU A 250 -3.72 27.43 -16.40
N ALA A 251 -3.44 28.72 -16.18
CA ALA A 251 -2.13 29.20 -15.76
C ALA A 251 -1.79 28.74 -14.33
N GLN A 252 -2.74 28.85 -13.38
CA GLN A 252 -2.56 28.37 -12.01
C GLN A 252 -2.41 26.86 -11.96
N ALA A 253 -3.22 26.10 -12.71
CA ALA A 253 -3.10 24.64 -12.77
C ALA A 253 -1.74 24.20 -13.36
N LYS A 254 -1.22 24.89 -14.38
CA LYS A 254 0.15 24.65 -14.89
C LYS A 254 1.22 25.03 -13.88
N GLU A 255 1.02 26.11 -13.12
CA GLU A 255 1.95 26.55 -12.09
C GLU A 255 1.98 25.57 -10.91
N PHE A 256 0.84 24.94 -10.56
CA PHE A 256 0.74 23.94 -9.51
C PHE A 256 1.80 22.83 -9.69
N PHE A 257 1.87 22.22 -10.88
CA PHE A 257 2.84 21.17 -11.20
C PHE A 257 4.29 21.67 -11.29
N LYS A 258 4.51 22.97 -11.43
CA LYS A 258 5.85 23.59 -11.41
C LYS A 258 6.34 23.93 -10.01
N ARG A 259 5.49 23.82 -8.99
CA ARG A 259 5.83 24.08 -7.59
C ARG A 259 6.05 22.77 -6.83
N PRO A 260 6.80 22.79 -5.71
CA PRO A 260 6.82 21.64 -4.81
C PRO A 260 5.40 21.39 -4.26
N THR A 261 5.06 20.11 -4.09
CA THR A 261 3.77 19.70 -3.54
C THR A 261 4.00 18.73 -2.40
N THR A 262 3.46 19.01 -1.21
CA THR A 262 3.47 18.05 -0.10
C THR A 262 2.15 17.30 -0.07
N ILE A 263 2.23 15.98 0.04
CA ILE A 263 1.09 15.07 0.13
C ILE A 263 1.14 14.43 1.50
N ARG A 264 0.11 14.64 2.32
CA ARG A 264 -0.01 14.06 3.66
C ARG A 264 -1.14 13.05 3.70
N LEU A 265 -0.86 11.86 4.22
CA LEU A 265 -1.85 10.82 4.45
C LEU A 265 -2.55 11.05 5.79
N ASN A 266 -3.87 11.11 5.77
CA ASN A 266 -4.70 11.07 6.99
C ASN A 266 -5.48 9.76 7.01
N VAL A 267 -5.72 9.24 8.20
CA VAL A 267 -6.49 8.01 8.41
C VAL A 267 -7.47 8.23 9.55
N SER A 268 -8.76 8.10 9.26
CA SER A 268 -9.83 8.19 10.25
C SER A 268 -10.68 6.93 10.23
N GLY A 269 -11.42 6.64 11.29
CA GLY A 269 -12.23 5.44 11.34
C GLY A 269 -12.81 5.12 12.70
N GLN A 270 -13.29 3.88 12.81
CA GLN A 270 -13.87 3.34 14.04
C GLN A 270 -13.62 1.84 14.18
N ALA A 271 -13.44 1.40 15.42
CA ALA A 271 -13.32 0.00 15.81
C ALA A 271 -14.36 -0.36 16.89
N GLN A 272 -14.88 -1.57 16.86
CA GLN A 272 -15.79 -2.12 17.87
C GLN A 272 -15.54 -3.62 18.03
N ASN A 273 -15.54 -4.11 19.27
CA ASN A 273 -15.28 -5.52 19.56
C ASN A 273 -13.94 -5.98 18.93
N VAL A 274 -12.91 -5.12 19.06
CA VAL A 274 -11.54 -5.32 18.61
C VAL A 274 -10.67 -5.42 19.86
N GLY A 275 -9.83 -6.44 19.95
CA GLY A 275 -8.85 -6.63 21.02
C GLY A 275 -7.52 -5.95 20.69
N PHE A 276 -7.10 -6.01 19.44
CA PHE A 276 -6.04 -5.17 18.88
C PHE A 276 -6.22 -5.00 17.37
N ALA A 277 -5.68 -3.94 16.81
CA ALA A 277 -5.51 -3.80 15.36
C ALA A 277 -4.13 -3.19 15.07
N SER A 278 -3.37 -3.83 14.19
CA SER A 278 -2.15 -3.25 13.61
C SER A 278 -2.40 -2.96 12.14
N MET A 279 -2.29 -1.69 11.78
CA MET A 279 -2.62 -1.17 10.47
C MET A 279 -1.38 -0.49 9.88
N VAL A 280 -0.85 -1.06 8.79
CA VAL A 280 0.26 -0.48 8.04
C VAL A 280 -0.26 -0.02 6.70
N PHE A 281 -0.07 1.26 6.39
CA PHE A 281 -0.54 1.86 5.15
C PHE A 281 0.66 2.29 4.32
N GLY A 282 0.94 1.56 3.23
CA GLY A 282 1.92 1.98 2.23
C GLY A 282 1.29 2.93 1.22
N LEU A 283 1.85 4.12 1.07
CA LEU A 283 1.42 5.10 0.05
C LEU A 283 2.55 5.29 -0.97
N ARG A 284 2.38 4.77 -2.17
CA ARG A 284 3.20 5.15 -3.32
C ARG A 284 2.50 6.24 -4.11
N VAL A 285 3.27 7.24 -4.52
CA VAL A 285 2.78 8.28 -5.43
C VAL A 285 3.39 8.02 -6.80
N VAL A 286 2.55 8.05 -7.82
CA VAL A 286 2.92 7.99 -9.23
C VAL A 286 2.42 9.24 -9.95
N GLY A 287 3.02 9.58 -11.07
CA GLY A 287 2.55 10.65 -11.94
C GLY A 287 2.84 10.35 -13.40
N ASP A 288 2.40 11.23 -14.27
CA ASP A 288 2.73 11.19 -15.69
C ASP A 288 4.10 11.83 -15.95
N GLU A 289 4.85 11.25 -16.88
CA GLU A 289 6.17 11.74 -17.26
C GLU A 289 6.10 13.21 -17.72
N ARG A 290 7.01 14.03 -17.20
CA ARG A 290 7.15 15.46 -17.49
C ARG A 290 7.30 15.78 -18.99
#